data_AF-A0A812PQN9-F1
#
_entry.id   AF-A0A812PQN9-F1
#
_cell.length_a   1.000
_cell.length_b   1.000
_cell.length_c   1.000
_cell.angle_alpha   90.00
_cell.angle_beta   90.00
_cell.angle_gamma   90.00
#
_symmetry.space_group_name_H-M   'P 1'
#
loop_
_entity.id
_entity.type
_entity.pdbx_description
1 polymer ?
#
loop_
_entity_poly.entity_id
_entity_poly.type
_entity_poly.pdbx_seq_one_letter_code
_entity_poly.pdbx_strand_id
1 'polypeptide(L)'
;MPHMWCKRNTGVDWMQVWVSPVQALPVEIDCLVARLSLTYDAVRETYSNLPGIKLRVLGWGNGTEPGRSHKDILYSYQFDKMLQHLHGELGYELGTDVFLAPYDWRLAGDAHANPANGVGGYYQQLQELIENAVQASGERAVVLSHSLGCPTMLYFFHKYVSEAWRAKHIHGWVALSGPWMGGIVQVSAYLGGWNLGLPSWLVPHDYVKRVQVNASSGVWIAPHPKAYGDRTLVVTPSRNYTASDLPEMLRHIGPQSGGNQTASLFPKLQGPWVEVQHPPKNVPMQNWYSTGVKTADSFVFDTDLTVGFDKAPTKTVYGDGDGLVNLLSLKQVEDVWPQSPSVETQIFPNCSHFGILSDKRVLAALVGYLNSSDGLQDALTVRELRRRAAGAPLRLRALVMHHMDVDEPASVHRGSTAFRRAQAMESWPMEHRKDRFRVIEAVRQEPQALRYCLPEFQDDDEVVRGAVQGAALALKFASPRLRNDRALVTEAIDLDTSSLQFASEALREDVELMREALNTSHLPCLMLGRDA
;
A
#
# COMPACT_ATOMS: atom_id res chain seq x y z
N MET A 1 1.08 -21.10 17.10
CA MET A 1 2.30 -20.65 16.39
C MET A 1 2.94 -21.86 15.71
N PRO A 2 3.39 -21.73 14.45
CA PRO A 2 3.78 -22.87 13.60
C PRO A 2 5.13 -23.52 13.94
N HIS A 3 6.12 -22.77 14.46
CA HIS A 3 7.42 -23.33 14.84
C HIS A 3 8.06 -22.57 16.02
N MET A 4 9.18 -23.10 16.55
CA MET A 4 9.84 -22.59 17.76
C MET A 4 10.47 -21.20 17.62
N TRP A 5 10.84 -20.81 16.40
CA TRP A 5 11.36 -19.46 16.12
C TRP A 5 10.28 -18.38 16.15
N CYS A 6 8.99 -18.74 16.08
CA CYS A 6 7.92 -17.78 16.29
C CYS A 6 7.90 -17.34 17.74
N LYS A 7 8.58 -16.22 18.02
CA LYS A 7 8.57 -15.60 19.34
C LYS A 7 7.14 -15.45 19.81
N ARG A 8 6.84 -16.16 20.90
CA ARG A 8 5.63 -15.92 21.68
C ARG A 8 5.93 -14.70 22.51
N ASN A 9 5.20 -13.63 22.29
CA ASN A 9 5.27 -12.52 23.21
C ASN A 9 4.59 -12.96 24.51
N THR A 10 5.38 -13.21 25.55
CA THR A 10 4.92 -13.66 26.87
C THR A 10 4.77 -12.51 27.86
N GLY A 11 5.03 -11.26 27.44
CA GLY A 11 4.92 -10.03 28.24
C GLY A 11 3.71 -9.14 27.87
N VAL A 12 3.65 -7.95 28.47
CA VAL A 12 2.57 -6.93 28.33
C VAL A 12 2.80 -5.99 27.12
N ASP A 13 3.98 -6.03 26.50
CA ASP A 13 4.35 -5.10 25.43
C ASP A 13 3.74 -5.48 24.08
N TRP A 14 3.32 -4.49 23.29
CA TRP A 14 2.85 -4.70 21.92
C TRP A 14 4.03 -4.77 20.95
N MET A 15 3.98 -5.67 19.94
CA MET A 15 5.01 -5.78 18.90
C MET A 15 4.45 -5.45 17.50
N GLN A 16 5.28 -4.86 16.64
CA GLN A 16 4.89 -4.47 15.28
C GLN A 16 4.80 -5.68 14.33
N VAL A 17 3.72 -5.76 13.55
CA VAL A 17 3.41 -6.90 12.67
C VAL A 17 3.03 -6.61 11.22
N TRP A 18 2.80 -5.37 10.79
CA TRP A 18 2.54 -5.12 9.35
C TRP A 18 2.61 -3.67 8.93
N VAL A 19 3.44 -3.27 7.98
CA VAL A 19 4.57 -3.95 7.29
C VAL A 19 5.89 -3.98 8.09
N SER A 20 6.23 -5.08 8.78
CA SER A 20 7.55 -5.18 9.42
C SER A 20 8.60 -5.78 8.48
N PRO A 21 9.70 -5.07 8.15
CA PRO A 21 10.78 -5.62 7.34
C PRO A 21 11.37 -6.91 7.92
N VAL A 22 11.46 -7.01 9.26
CA VAL A 22 11.89 -8.22 9.98
C VAL A 22 11.00 -9.43 9.68
N GLN A 23 9.73 -9.20 9.35
CA GLN A 23 8.77 -10.25 9.05
C GLN A 23 8.72 -10.64 7.57
N ALA A 24 9.53 -9.99 6.72
CA ALA A 24 9.82 -10.44 5.37
C ALA A 24 10.95 -11.48 5.33
N LEU A 25 11.68 -11.68 6.43
CA LEU A 25 12.71 -12.73 6.55
C LEU A 25 12.06 -14.12 6.44
N PRO A 26 12.61 -15.06 5.64
CA PRO A 26 12.01 -16.39 5.42
C PRO A 26 11.60 -17.14 6.69
N VAL A 27 12.38 -17.01 7.77
CA VAL A 27 12.12 -17.67 9.07
C VAL A 27 10.96 -17.05 9.86
N GLU A 28 10.54 -15.83 9.54
CA GLU A 28 9.43 -15.12 10.21
C GLU A 28 8.15 -15.10 9.36
N ILE A 29 8.21 -15.47 8.07
CA ILE A 29 7.04 -15.46 7.16
C ILE A 29 5.91 -16.32 7.73
N ASP A 30 6.19 -17.55 8.14
CA ASP A 30 5.16 -18.44 8.69
C ASP A 30 4.61 -17.91 10.02
N CYS A 31 5.43 -17.19 10.79
CA CYS A 31 4.98 -16.51 12.01
C CYS A 31 4.07 -15.32 11.68
N LEU A 32 4.39 -14.52 10.67
CA LEU A 32 3.56 -13.42 10.18
C LEU A 32 2.21 -13.92 9.70
N VAL A 33 2.21 -14.97 8.87
CA VAL A 33 0.99 -15.61 8.37
C VAL A 33 0.13 -16.07 9.52
N ALA A 34 0.68 -16.76 10.51
CA ALA A 34 -0.07 -17.16 11.70
C ALA A 34 -0.61 -15.96 12.50
N ARG A 35 0.17 -14.88 12.64
CA ARG A 35 -0.23 -13.66 13.38
C ARG A 35 -1.37 -12.91 12.69
N LEU A 36 -1.37 -12.85 11.36
CA LEU A 36 -2.36 -12.09 10.58
C LEU A 36 -3.51 -12.96 10.04
N SER A 37 -3.44 -14.29 10.19
CA SER A 37 -4.51 -15.19 9.77
C SER A 37 -5.85 -14.82 10.42
N LEU A 38 -6.87 -14.73 9.58
CA LEU A 38 -8.25 -14.49 9.96
C LEU A 38 -9.05 -15.77 9.71
N THR A 39 -9.81 -16.20 10.71
CA THR A 39 -10.73 -17.34 10.59
C THR A 39 -12.17 -16.87 10.54
N TYR A 40 -13.01 -17.62 9.83
CA TYR A 40 -14.44 -17.35 9.71
C TYR A 40 -15.26 -18.56 10.17
N ASP A 41 -16.15 -18.34 11.13
CA ASP A 41 -17.15 -19.32 11.56
C ASP A 41 -18.44 -19.08 10.78
N ALA A 42 -18.76 -19.97 9.84
CA ALA A 42 -19.95 -19.85 8.99
C ALA A 42 -21.28 -20.07 9.74
N VAL A 43 -21.27 -20.75 10.89
CA VAL A 43 -22.49 -20.98 11.69
C VAL A 43 -22.82 -19.74 12.52
N ARG A 44 -21.79 -19.12 13.10
CA ARG A 44 -21.94 -17.90 13.90
C ARG A 44 -21.88 -16.63 13.07
N GLU A 45 -21.43 -16.74 11.82
CA GLU A 45 -21.12 -15.63 10.92
C GLU A 45 -20.13 -14.61 11.48
N THR A 46 -19.19 -15.08 12.32
CA THR A 46 -18.20 -14.22 13.00
C THR A 46 -16.79 -14.48 12.50
N TYR A 47 -15.96 -13.44 12.59
CA TYR A 47 -14.54 -13.51 12.30
C TYR A 47 -13.75 -13.57 13.61
N SER A 48 -12.56 -14.17 13.59
CA SER A 48 -11.65 -14.20 14.72
C SER A 48 -10.20 -14.26 14.28
N ASN A 49 -9.29 -13.74 15.09
CA ASN A 49 -7.88 -14.08 14.98
C ASN A 49 -7.66 -15.53 15.45
N LEU A 50 -6.50 -16.10 15.12
CA LEU A 50 -6.12 -17.40 15.70
C LEU A 50 -6.04 -17.33 17.24
N PRO A 51 -6.30 -18.44 17.96
CA PRO A 51 -6.30 -18.46 19.43
C PRO A 51 -5.01 -17.89 20.04
N GLY A 52 -5.18 -16.93 20.96
CA GLY A 52 -4.07 -16.27 21.66
C GLY A 52 -3.45 -15.08 20.93
N ILE A 53 -3.95 -14.71 19.74
CA ILE A 53 -3.50 -13.54 18.99
C ILE A 53 -4.51 -12.39 19.17
N LYS A 54 -4.03 -11.25 19.68
CA LYS A 54 -4.76 -9.98 19.69
C LYS A 54 -4.03 -8.97 18.82
N LEU A 55 -4.77 -8.28 17.98
CA LEU A 55 -4.24 -7.25 17.08
C LEU A 55 -4.89 -5.90 17.39
N ARG A 56 -4.12 -4.82 17.22
CA ARG A 56 -4.64 -3.46 17.24
C ARG A 56 -4.04 -2.62 16.12
N VAL A 57 -4.83 -1.65 15.68
CA VAL A 57 -4.45 -0.65 14.69
C VAL A 57 -3.77 0.52 15.41
N LEU A 58 -2.73 1.10 14.79
CA LEU A 58 -2.03 2.28 15.31
C LEU A 58 -2.47 3.55 14.60
N GLY A 59 -2.25 4.69 15.24
CA GLY A 59 -2.31 5.99 14.55
C GLY A 59 -3.71 6.55 14.38
N TRP A 60 -4.62 6.18 15.29
CA TRP A 60 -5.97 6.71 15.31
C TRP A 60 -5.99 8.22 15.61
N GLY A 61 -6.84 8.97 14.91
CA GLY A 61 -7.04 10.41 15.14
C GLY A 61 -5.85 11.24 14.69
N ASN A 62 -4.94 11.57 15.59
CA ASN A 62 -3.80 12.45 15.30
C ASN A 62 -2.55 11.70 14.79
N GLY A 63 -2.64 10.38 14.61
CA GLY A 63 -1.53 9.57 14.13
C GLY A 63 -0.38 9.39 15.12
N THR A 64 -0.53 9.73 16.40
CA THR A 64 0.54 9.59 17.39
C THR A 64 0.34 8.37 18.29
N GLU A 65 1.44 7.72 18.66
CA GLU A 65 1.49 6.66 19.67
C GLU A 65 2.62 6.99 20.65
N PRO A 66 2.65 6.38 21.86
CA PRO A 66 3.76 6.56 22.79
C PRO A 66 5.12 6.30 22.11
N GLY A 67 5.94 7.35 21.97
CA GLY A 67 7.26 7.29 21.33
C GLY A 67 7.26 7.29 19.80
N ARG A 68 6.14 7.55 19.12
CA ARG A 68 6.04 7.59 17.65
C ARG A 68 5.21 8.77 17.16
N SER A 69 5.70 9.46 16.14
CA SER A 69 4.96 10.49 15.41
C SER A 69 4.12 9.87 14.29
N HIS A 70 3.22 10.65 13.69
CA HIS A 70 2.44 10.19 12.53
C HIS A 70 3.33 9.83 11.34
N LYS A 71 4.48 10.48 11.15
CA LYS A 71 5.43 10.11 10.08
C LYS A 71 6.03 8.72 10.29
N ASP A 72 6.06 8.30 11.55
CA ASP A 72 6.38 6.95 11.96
C ASP A 72 5.14 6.05 11.95
N ILE A 73 4.19 6.25 11.02
CA ILE A 73 3.11 5.32 10.67
C ILE A 73 2.91 5.33 9.14
N LEU A 74 3.12 4.19 8.46
CA LEU A 74 3.18 4.08 6.98
C LEU A 74 1.95 4.66 6.29
N TYR A 75 0.78 4.33 6.84
CA TYR A 75 -0.51 4.91 6.47
C TYR A 75 -0.45 6.44 6.39
N SER A 76 -0.01 7.08 7.46
CA SER A 76 0.07 8.54 7.56
C SER A 76 1.20 9.11 6.71
N TYR A 77 2.29 8.37 6.50
CA TYR A 77 3.41 8.76 5.64
C TYR A 77 2.97 8.93 4.19
N GLN A 78 2.14 8.03 3.65
CA GLN A 78 1.62 8.17 2.29
C GLN A 78 0.76 9.44 2.10
N PHE A 79 0.08 9.85 3.17
CA PHE A 79 -0.68 11.09 3.22
C PHE A 79 0.15 12.32 3.63
N ASP A 80 1.42 12.18 4.03
CA ASP A 80 2.24 13.27 4.58
C ASP A 80 2.35 14.46 3.61
N LYS A 81 2.53 14.19 2.31
CA LYS A 81 2.54 15.24 1.29
C LYS A 81 1.20 15.97 1.17
N MET A 82 0.10 15.22 1.28
CA MET A 82 -1.24 15.80 1.27
C MET A 82 -1.49 16.62 2.53
N LEU A 83 -1.15 16.11 3.70
CA LEU A 83 -1.26 16.80 4.99
C LEU A 83 -0.43 18.08 5.00
N GLN A 84 0.82 18.04 4.52
CA GLN A 84 1.68 19.21 4.37
C GLN A 84 1.08 20.25 3.41
N HIS A 85 0.48 19.79 2.30
CA HIS A 85 -0.16 20.68 1.34
C HIS A 85 -1.41 21.35 1.94
N LEU A 86 -2.28 20.58 2.61
CA LEU A 86 -3.46 21.12 3.30
C LEU A 86 -3.07 22.09 4.42
N HIS A 87 -2.01 21.79 5.17
CA HIS A 87 -1.46 22.71 6.16
C HIS A 87 -0.92 24.00 5.52
N GLY A 88 -0.16 23.88 4.44
CA GLY A 88 0.46 25.03 3.76
C GLY A 88 -0.57 25.98 3.11
N GLU A 89 -1.55 25.42 2.40
CA GLU A 89 -2.53 26.19 1.63
C GLU A 89 -3.73 26.64 2.47
N LEU A 90 -4.22 25.75 3.34
CA LEU A 90 -5.47 25.92 4.08
C LEU A 90 -5.28 25.92 5.60
N GLY A 91 -4.05 25.82 6.10
CA GLY A 91 -3.78 25.87 7.53
C GLY A 91 -4.19 24.63 8.32
N TYR A 92 -4.81 23.61 7.72
CA TYR A 92 -5.25 22.40 8.42
C TYR A 92 -4.16 21.80 9.34
N GLU A 93 -4.58 21.34 10.52
CA GLU A 93 -3.78 20.75 11.59
C GLU A 93 -4.30 19.36 11.97
N LEU A 94 -3.39 18.39 11.86
CA LEU A 94 -3.64 17.00 12.26
C LEU A 94 -4.01 16.89 13.74
N GLY A 95 -5.09 16.16 14.04
CA GLY A 95 -5.68 16.01 15.36
C GLY A 95 -6.60 17.14 15.79
N THR A 96 -6.75 18.20 14.98
CA THR A 96 -7.60 19.36 15.28
C THR A 96 -8.74 19.50 14.28
N ASP A 97 -8.42 19.60 12.99
CA ASP A 97 -9.38 19.71 11.89
C ASP A 97 -9.10 18.68 10.77
N VAL A 98 -8.00 17.94 10.85
CA VAL A 98 -7.76 16.69 10.08
C VAL A 98 -7.59 15.52 11.03
N PHE A 99 -8.21 14.39 10.71
CA PHE A 99 -8.17 13.18 11.51
C PHE A 99 -7.90 11.96 10.62
N LEU A 100 -7.05 11.06 11.10
CA LEU A 100 -6.74 9.79 10.50
C LEU A 100 -7.66 8.71 11.07
N ALA A 101 -8.25 7.88 10.20
CA ALA A 101 -9.08 6.74 10.60
C ALA A 101 -8.52 5.43 10.02
N PRO A 102 -7.35 4.98 10.49
CA PRO A 102 -6.78 3.69 10.09
C PRO A 102 -7.64 2.53 10.63
N TYR A 103 -7.61 1.38 9.96
CA TYR A 103 -8.45 0.22 10.31
C TYR A 103 -7.73 -1.10 10.03
N ASP A 104 -8.30 -2.20 10.52
CA ASP A 104 -7.83 -3.55 10.21
C ASP A 104 -8.22 -3.91 8.77
N TRP A 105 -7.31 -3.67 7.84
CA TRP A 105 -7.51 -3.84 6.41
C TRP A 105 -7.80 -5.28 5.99
N ARG A 106 -7.62 -6.28 6.86
CA ARG A 106 -7.96 -7.68 6.58
C ARG A 106 -9.47 -7.87 6.48
N LEU A 107 -10.24 -6.96 7.05
CA LEU A 107 -11.67 -7.09 7.25
C LEU A 107 -12.46 -6.45 6.12
N ALA A 108 -13.44 -7.18 5.61
CA ALA A 108 -14.59 -6.59 4.94
C ALA A 108 -15.47 -5.83 5.96
N GLY A 109 -16.35 -5.00 5.45
CA GLY A 109 -17.12 -4.06 6.27
C GLY A 109 -18.29 -4.69 7.02
N ASP A 110 -18.73 -5.90 6.66
CA ASP A 110 -19.60 -6.68 7.54
C ASP A 110 -18.92 -6.96 8.88
N ALA A 111 -17.62 -7.26 8.87
CA ALA A 111 -16.81 -7.47 10.06
C ALA A 111 -16.49 -6.14 10.78
N HIS A 112 -16.28 -5.03 10.06
CA HIS A 112 -16.12 -3.72 10.70
C HIS A 112 -17.38 -3.25 11.43
N ALA A 113 -18.57 -3.58 10.91
CA ALA A 113 -19.86 -3.23 11.50
C ALA A 113 -20.21 -4.06 12.73
N ASN A 114 -19.80 -5.33 12.75
CA ASN A 114 -20.23 -6.31 13.76
C ASN A 114 -19.02 -6.82 14.55
N PRO A 115 -18.57 -6.12 15.60
CA PRO A 115 -17.45 -6.56 16.40
C PRO A 115 -17.76 -7.90 17.07
N ALA A 116 -16.85 -8.86 16.89
CA ALA A 116 -16.93 -10.18 17.51
C ALA A 116 -15.52 -10.74 17.74
N ASN A 117 -15.34 -11.51 18.82
CA ASN A 117 -14.10 -12.23 19.12
C ASN A 117 -12.81 -11.36 19.08
N GLY A 118 -12.92 -10.09 19.47
CA GLY A 118 -11.78 -9.15 19.46
C GLY A 118 -11.37 -8.66 18.07
N VAL A 119 -12.27 -8.73 17.09
CA VAL A 119 -12.10 -8.24 15.71
C VAL A 119 -13.27 -7.32 15.36
N GLY A 120 -13.03 -6.28 14.55
CA GLY A 120 -14.07 -5.34 14.10
C GLY A 120 -14.21 -4.09 14.96
N GLY A 121 -15.40 -3.48 14.96
CA GLY A 121 -15.71 -2.29 15.78
C GLY A 121 -15.16 -0.96 15.24
N TYR A 122 -14.63 -0.98 14.02
CA TYR A 122 -14.08 0.21 13.36
C TYR A 122 -15.17 1.25 13.05
N TYR A 123 -16.35 0.83 12.58
CA TYR A 123 -17.39 1.78 12.20
C TYR A 123 -17.99 2.54 13.38
N GLN A 124 -18.03 1.93 14.56
CA GLN A 124 -18.40 2.63 15.78
C GLN A 124 -17.41 3.76 16.06
N GLN A 125 -16.11 3.43 16.08
CA GLN A 125 -15.04 4.40 16.33
C GLN A 125 -15.03 5.51 15.28
N LEU A 126 -15.24 5.18 14.00
CA LEU A 126 -15.33 6.15 12.91
C LEU A 126 -16.53 7.08 13.07
N GLN A 127 -17.70 6.54 13.42
CA GLN A 127 -18.89 7.34 13.68
C GLN A 127 -18.65 8.33 14.82
N GLU A 128 -18.11 7.86 15.95
CA GLU A 128 -17.77 8.67 17.12
C GLU A 128 -16.73 9.75 16.77
N LEU A 129 -15.70 9.41 15.98
CA LEU A 129 -14.69 10.38 15.52
C LEU A 129 -15.33 11.50 14.70
N ILE A 130 -16.21 11.17 13.75
CA ILE A 130 -16.91 12.17 12.92
C ILE A 130 -17.83 13.02 13.79
N GLU A 131 -18.61 12.42 14.70
CA GLU A 131 -19.51 13.15 15.60
C GLU A 131 -18.73 14.15 16.47
N ASN A 132 -17.63 13.72 17.07
CA ASN A 132 -16.77 14.57 17.88
C ASN A 132 -16.15 15.71 17.06
N ALA A 133 -15.67 15.41 15.85
CA ALA A 133 -15.06 16.41 14.99
C ALA A 133 -16.08 17.45 14.47
N VAL A 134 -17.30 17.02 14.16
CA VAL A 134 -18.43 17.91 13.80
C VAL A 134 -18.85 18.76 15.00
N GLN A 135 -18.90 18.18 16.20
CA GLN A 135 -19.22 18.92 17.42
C GLN A 135 -18.15 19.98 17.75
N ALA A 136 -16.87 19.64 17.59
CA ALA A 136 -15.75 20.54 17.88
C ALA A 136 -15.65 21.70 16.87
N SER A 137 -15.85 21.41 15.57
CA SER A 137 -15.77 22.41 14.50
C SER A 137 -17.05 23.24 14.34
N GLY A 138 -18.20 22.67 14.71
CA GLY A 138 -19.52 23.22 14.40
C GLY A 138 -19.93 23.05 12.94
N GLU A 139 -19.17 22.30 12.15
CA GLU A 139 -19.38 22.11 10.71
C GLU A 139 -19.43 20.62 10.34
N ARG A 140 -20.13 20.30 9.24
CA ARG A 140 -20.19 18.92 8.73
C ARG A 140 -18.84 18.47 8.16
N ALA A 141 -18.50 17.21 8.35
CA ALA A 141 -17.21 16.64 7.96
C ALA A 141 -17.12 16.36 6.45
N VAL A 142 -15.93 16.53 5.88
CA VAL A 142 -15.54 15.96 4.59
C VAL A 142 -14.80 14.65 4.86
N VAL A 143 -15.20 13.56 4.22
CA VAL A 143 -14.48 12.30 4.28
C VAL A 143 -13.59 12.18 3.05
N LEU A 144 -12.35 11.76 3.24
CA LEU A 144 -11.42 11.40 2.18
C LEU A 144 -11.12 9.91 2.29
N SER A 145 -11.30 9.16 1.20
CA SER A 145 -10.89 7.75 1.16
C SER A 145 -10.08 7.43 -0.07
N HIS A 146 -9.21 6.43 0.03
CA HIS A 146 -8.33 5.96 -1.04
C HIS A 146 -8.35 4.44 -1.15
N SER A 147 -8.39 3.90 -2.37
CA SER A 147 -8.31 2.46 -2.65
C SER A 147 -9.42 1.67 -1.92
N LEU A 148 -9.12 0.57 -1.21
CA LEU A 148 -10.08 -0.18 -0.38
C LEU A 148 -10.80 0.70 0.67
N GLY A 149 -10.27 1.87 1.01
CA GLY A 149 -11.02 2.80 1.85
C GLY A 149 -12.33 3.28 1.21
N CYS A 150 -12.39 3.33 -0.12
CA CYS A 150 -13.60 3.72 -0.84
C CYS A 150 -14.76 2.73 -0.66
N PRO A 151 -14.61 1.41 -0.93
CA PRO A 151 -15.66 0.45 -0.67
C PRO A 151 -15.99 0.30 0.84
N THR A 152 -15.01 0.45 1.73
CA THR A 152 -15.26 0.47 3.18
C THR A 152 -16.18 1.63 3.57
N MET A 153 -15.92 2.85 3.06
CA MET A 153 -16.80 4.01 3.29
C MET A 153 -18.17 3.86 2.64
N LEU A 154 -18.25 3.28 1.44
CA LEU A 154 -19.53 3.01 0.78
C LEU A 154 -20.43 2.12 1.65
N TYR A 155 -19.86 1.06 2.23
CA TYR A 155 -20.59 0.19 3.13
C TYR A 155 -20.98 0.89 4.43
N PHE A 156 -20.08 1.67 5.04
CA PHE A 156 -20.39 2.47 6.24
C PHE A 156 -21.63 3.34 6.00
N PHE A 157 -21.65 4.08 4.88
CA PHE A 157 -22.77 4.97 4.56
C PHE A 157 -24.08 4.24 4.29
N HIS A 158 -24.07 3.07 3.66
CA HIS A 158 -25.31 2.35 3.30
C HIS A 158 -25.83 1.42 4.39
N LYS A 159 -24.94 0.76 5.12
CA LYS A 159 -25.29 -0.36 6.00
C LYS A 159 -25.06 -0.07 7.49
N TYR A 160 -24.30 0.97 7.86
CA TYR A 160 -24.01 1.28 9.25
C TYR A 160 -24.73 2.55 9.76
N VAL A 161 -24.58 3.68 9.09
CA VAL A 161 -25.20 4.95 9.51
C VAL A 161 -26.53 5.23 8.82
N SER A 162 -27.43 5.93 9.53
CA SER A 162 -28.75 6.31 9.01
C SER A 162 -28.67 7.50 8.04
N GLU A 163 -29.69 7.66 7.21
CA GLU A 163 -29.80 8.82 6.29
C GLU A 163 -29.82 10.17 7.03
N ALA A 164 -30.53 10.23 8.16
CA ALA A 164 -30.56 11.42 9.01
C ALA A 164 -29.19 11.73 9.61
N TRP A 165 -28.43 10.70 9.99
CA TRP A 165 -27.07 10.89 10.49
C TRP A 165 -26.15 11.48 9.42
N ARG A 166 -26.21 10.95 8.18
CA ARG A 166 -25.40 11.48 7.06
C ARG A 166 -25.73 12.94 6.76
N ALA A 167 -27.02 13.29 6.70
CA ALA A 167 -27.45 14.66 6.48
C ALA A 167 -26.90 15.64 7.55
N LYS A 168 -26.84 15.19 8.80
CA LYS A 168 -26.37 15.98 9.94
C LYS A 168 -24.85 16.11 10.01
N HIS A 169 -24.08 15.09 9.61
CA HIS A 169 -22.64 15.04 9.89
C HIS A 169 -21.74 15.09 8.66
N ILE A 170 -22.25 14.79 7.46
CA ILE A 170 -21.43 14.68 6.25
C ILE A 170 -21.71 15.86 5.33
N HIS A 171 -20.66 16.61 5.04
CA HIS A 171 -20.68 17.64 4.00
C HIS A 171 -20.47 17.02 2.63
N GLY A 172 -19.49 16.12 2.52
CA GLY A 172 -19.17 15.44 1.28
C GLY A 172 -18.08 14.39 1.46
N TRP A 173 -17.82 13.65 0.37
CA TRP A 173 -16.90 12.53 0.35
C TRP A 173 -16.04 12.58 -0.92
N VAL A 174 -14.72 12.63 -0.74
CA VAL A 174 -13.75 12.50 -1.83
C VAL A 174 -13.20 11.08 -1.83
N ALA A 175 -13.49 10.33 -2.90
CA ALA A 175 -13.06 8.96 -3.09
C ALA A 175 -11.98 8.90 -4.18
N LEU A 176 -10.78 8.48 -3.80
CA LEU A 176 -9.60 8.38 -4.65
C LEU A 176 -9.36 6.92 -5.06
N SER A 177 -9.26 6.65 -6.36
CA SER A 177 -8.88 5.35 -6.91
C SER A 177 -9.68 4.16 -6.34
N GLY A 178 -11.00 4.32 -6.21
CA GLY A 178 -11.88 3.31 -5.63
C GLY A 178 -12.02 2.06 -6.51
N PRO A 179 -11.70 0.84 -6.01
CA PRO A 179 -11.89 -0.41 -6.75
C PRO A 179 -13.36 -0.87 -6.67
N TRP A 180 -14.28 -0.09 -7.24
CA TRP A 180 -15.73 -0.24 -7.04
C TRP A 180 -16.27 -1.64 -7.32
N MET A 181 -15.76 -2.30 -8.35
CA MET A 181 -16.12 -3.68 -8.72
C MET A 181 -14.93 -4.63 -8.66
N GLY A 182 -13.95 -4.29 -7.82
CA GLY A 182 -12.73 -5.05 -7.63
C GLY A 182 -11.70 -4.89 -8.75
N GLY A 183 -10.51 -5.45 -8.56
CA GLY A 183 -9.37 -5.30 -9.47
C GLY A 183 -8.64 -6.63 -9.71
N ILE A 184 -8.02 -6.77 -10.87
CA ILE A 184 -7.28 -7.99 -11.24
C ILE A 184 -6.14 -8.32 -10.26
N VAL A 185 -5.62 -7.30 -9.55
CA VAL A 185 -4.55 -7.46 -8.54
C VAL A 185 -4.89 -8.57 -7.54
N GLN A 186 -6.17 -8.69 -7.18
CA GLN A 186 -6.63 -9.68 -6.22
C GLN A 186 -6.56 -11.11 -6.76
N VAL A 187 -6.66 -11.29 -8.08
CA VAL A 187 -6.48 -12.59 -8.73
C VAL A 187 -5.03 -13.05 -8.63
N SER A 188 -4.07 -12.13 -8.83
CA SER A 188 -2.65 -12.42 -8.60
C SER A 188 -2.39 -12.79 -7.14
N ALA A 189 -2.94 -12.00 -6.21
CA ALA A 189 -2.83 -12.24 -4.78
C ALA A 189 -3.34 -13.63 -4.37
N TYR A 190 -4.40 -14.13 -5.00
CA TYR A 190 -4.91 -15.47 -4.73
C TYR A 190 -4.06 -16.59 -5.34
N LEU A 191 -3.65 -16.47 -6.60
CA LEU A 191 -3.07 -17.60 -7.34
C LEU A 191 -1.54 -17.67 -7.24
N GLY A 192 -0.86 -16.61 -7.65
CA GLY A 192 0.60 -16.58 -7.76
C GLY A 192 1.29 -15.73 -6.73
N GLY A 193 0.52 -15.15 -5.80
CA GLY A 193 1.02 -14.20 -4.84
C GLY A 193 1.64 -12.97 -5.48
N TRP A 194 2.19 -12.14 -4.61
CA TRP A 194 2.90 -10.95 -4.95
C TRP A 194 3.98 -10.77 -3.88
N ASN A 195 5.21 -10.51 -4.30
CA ASN A 195 6.34 -10.31 -3.39
C ASN A 195 6.64 -8.83 -3.17
N LEU A 196 5.61 -7.97 -3.25
CA LEU A 196 5.74 -6.50 -3.16
C LEU A 196 6.65 -5.92 -4.26
N GLY A 197 6.86 -6.67 -5.35
CA GLY A 197 7.81 -6.34 -6.42
C GLY A 197 9.28 -6.39 -6.01
N LEU A 198 9.60 -7.00 -4.85
CA LEU A 198 10.96 -7.27 -4.42
C LEU A 198 11.55 -8.47 -5.21
N PRO A 199 12.87 -8.63 -5.26
CA PRO A 199 13.45 -9.79 -5.93
C PRO A 199 13.02 -11.11 -5.25
N SER A 200 12.72 -12.15 -6.05
CA SER A 200 12.23 -13.45 -5.54
C SER A 200 13.20 -14.20 -4.62
N TRP A 201 14.49 -13.86 -4.67
CA TRP A 201 15.51 -14.39 -3.75
C TRP A 201 15.49 -13.71 -2.37
N LEU A 202 14.88 -12.53 -2.26
CA LEU A 202 14.74 -11.78 -1.00
C LEU A 202 13.37 -12.06 -0.35
N VAL A 203 12.31 -12.02 -1.17
CA VAL A 203 10.93 -12.26 -0.73
C VAL A 203 10.29 -13.28 -1.68
N PRO A 204 9.85 -14.46 -1.18
CA PRO A 204 9.14 -15.45 -1.98
C PRO A 204 7.93 -14.85 -2.71
N HIS A 205 7.61 -15.36 -3.91
CA HIS A 205 6.49 -14.87 -4.72
C HIS A 205 5.14 -14.98 -3.98
N ASP A 206 5.00 -15.95 -3.08
CA ASP A 206 3.81 -16.24 -2.30
C ASP A 206 3.76 -15.52 -0.94
N TYR A 207 4.73 -14.66 -0.61
CA TYR A 207 4.83 -13.99 0.69
C TYR A 207 3.51 -13.34 1.13
N VAL A 208 2.95 -12.49 0.26
CA VAL A 208 1.73 -11.76 0.57
C VAL A 208 0.49 -12.66 0.39
N LYS A 209 0.53 -13.66 -0.50
CA LYS A 209 -0.59 -14.60 -0.75
C LYS A 209 -1.06 -15.27 0.53
N ARG A 210 -0.13 -15.75 1.36
CA ARG A 210 -0.46 -16.49 2.59
C ARG A 210 -1.23 -15.66 3.61
N VAL A 211 -1.08 -14.33 3.59
CA VAL A 211 -1.84 -13.39 4.42
C VAL A 211 -3.11 -12.92 3.71
N GLN A 212 -3.00 -12.53 2.43
CA GLN A 212 -4.08 -11.92 1.65
C GLN A 212 -5.21 -12.88 1.29
N VAL A 213 -4.95 -14.18 1.09
CA VAL A 213 -6.02 -15.13 0.81
C VAL A 213 -7.04 -15.16 1.94
N ASN A 214 -6.58 -15.08 3.20
CA ASN A 214 -7.45 -15.17 4.37
C ASN A 214 -8.13 -13.84 4.74
N ALA A 215 -7.75 -12.73 4.12
CA ALA A 215 -8.39 -11.43 4.34
C ALA A 215 -9.78 -11.42 3.68
N SER A 216 -10.83 -11.15 4.46
CA SER A 216 -12.18 -11.04 3.93
C SER A 216 -12.34 -9.80 3.03
N SER A 217 -11.56 -8.74 3.27
CA SER A 217 -11.50 -7.57 2.38
C SER A 217 -11.06 -7.92 0.95
N GLY A 218 -10.21 -8.94 0.78
CA GLY A 218 -9.80 -9.42 -0.54
C GLY A 218 -11.01 -9.87 -1.38
N VAL A 219 -12.02 -10.48 -0.76
CA VAL A 219 -13.23 -10.92 -1.47
C VAL A 219 -14.04 -9.72 -2.01
N TRP A 220 -14.07 -8.61 -1.27
CA TRP A 220 -14.74 -7.38 -1.70
C TRP A 220 -14.07 -6.68 -2.89
N ILE A 221 -12.74 -6.72 -2.95
CA ILE A 221 -11.99 -6.10 -4.03
C ILE A 221 -11.60 -7.10 -5.13
N ALA A 222 -12.10 -8.32 -5.07
CA ALA A 222 -11.95 -9.28 -6.16
C ALA A 222 -12.87 -8.90 -7.34
N PRO A 223 -12.45 -9.14 -8.60
CA PRO A 223 -13.24 -8.80 -9.77
C PRO A 223 -14.67 -9.35 -9.69
N HIS A 224 -15.65 -8.46 -9.77
CA HIS A 224 -17.05 -8.86 -9.64
C HIS A 224 -17.65 -9.27 -11.00
N PRO A 225 -18.35 -10.42 -11.12
CA PRO A 225 -18.90 -10.91 -12.39
C PRO A 225 -19.81 -9.93 -13.13
N LYS A 226 -20.62 -9.12 -12.42
CA LYS A 226 -21.47 -8.10 -13.07
C LYS A 226 -20.71 -7.00 -13.82
N ALA A 227 -19.45 -6.71 -13.46
CA ALA A 227 -18.64 -5.73 -14.18
C ALA A 227 -17.71 -6.41 -15.20
N TYR A 228 -17.07 -7.51 -14.81
CA TYR A 228 -16.07 -8.18 -15.64
C TYR A 228 -16.68 -9.15 -16.66
N GLY A 229 -17.92 -9.60 -16.47
CA GLY A 229 -18.63 -10.50 -17.39
C GLY A 229 -17.80 -11.74 -17.74
N ASP A 230 -17.79 -12.08 -19.03
CA ASP A 230 -17.03 -13.21 -19.59
C ASP A 230 -15.56 -12.88 -19.88
N ARG A 231 -15.05 -11.74 -19.39
CA ARG A 231 -13.64 -11.37 -19.56
C ARG A 231 -12.75 -12.45 -18.95
N THR A 232 -11.82 -12.93 -19.75
CA THR A 232 -10.81 -13.89 -19.29
C THR A 232 -9.81 -13.19 -18.38
N LEU A 233 -9.72 -13.64 -17.13
CA LEU A 233 -8.81 -13.14 -16.11
C LEU A 233 -7.58 -14.04 -15.95
N VAL A 234 -7.76 -15.35 -16.15
CA VAL A 234 -6.68 -16.34 -16.06
C VAL A 234 -6.74 -17.29 -17.24
N VAL A 235 -5.59 -17.58 -17.83
CA VAL A 235 -5.41 -18.54 -18.93
C VAL A 235 -4.49 -19.65 -18.45
N THR A 236 -4.92 -20.90 -18.59
CA THR A 236 -4.09 -22.10 -18.39
C THR A 236 -4.09 -22.96 -19.67
N PRO A 237 -3.27 -24.02 -19.76
CA PRO A 237 -3.25 -24.88 -20.94
C PRO A 237 -4.61 -25.50 -21.30
N SER A 238 -5.43 -25.84 -20.29
CA SER A 238 -6.73 -26.50 -20.52
C SER A 238 -7.95 -25.57 -20.49
N ARG A 239 -7.88 -24.39 -19.86
CA ARG A 239 -9.06 -23.55 -19.61
C ARG A 239 -8.75 -22.06 -19.45
N ASN A 240 -9.71 -21.25 -19.85
CA ASN A 240 -9.80 -19.83 -19.49
C ASN A 240 -10.77 -19.65 -18.32
N TYR A 241 -10.37 -18.85 -17.33
CA TYR A 241 -11.17 -18.52 -16.16
C TYR A 241 -11.57 -17.05 -16.17
N THR A 242 -12.77 -16.79 -15.67
CA THR A 242 -13.43 -15.49 -15.57
C THR A 242 -13.63 -15.09 -14.12
N ALA A 243 -14.24 -13.93 -13.87
CA ALA A 243 -14.62 -13.50 -12.52
C ALA A 243 -15.57 -14.51 -11.83
N SER A 244 -16.46 -15.16 -12.59
CA SER A 244 -17.40 -16.16 -12.05
C SER A 244 -16.71 -17.42 -11.52
N ASP A 245 -15.49 -17.70 -11.98
CA ASP A 245 -14.72 -18.87 -11.60
C ASP A 245 -13.84 -18.64 -10.36
N LEU A 246 -13.81 -17.43 -9.79
CA LEU A 246 -12.96 -17.10 -8.63
C LEU A 246 -13.15 -18.04 -7.42
N PRO A 247 -14.37 -18.41 -7.01
CA PRO A 247 -14.55 -19.38 -5.94
C PRO A 247 -14.00 -20.77 -6.28
N GLU A 248 -14.03 -21.19 -7.55
CA GLU A 248 -13.44 -22.45 -8.01
C GLU A 248 -11.91 -22.36 -7.96
N MET A 249 -11.32 -21.30 -8.51
CA MET A 249 -9.89 -21.04 -8.48
C MET A 249 -9.32 -21.07 -7.05
N LEU A 250 -10.04 -20.48 -6.09
CA LEU A 250 -9.67 -20.49 -4.67
C LEU A 250 -9.72 -21.90 -4.03
N ARG A 251 -10.59 -22.80 -4.49
CA ARG A 251 -10.58 -24.18 -3.98
C ARG A 251 -9.34 -24.95 -4.45
N HIS A 252 -8.77 -24.58 -5.60
CA HIS A 252 -7.55 -25.20 -6.11
C HIS A 252 -6.29 -24.81 -5.34
N ILE A 253 -6.18 -23.62 -4.76
CA ILE A 253 -5.03 -23.31 -3.88
C ILE A 253 -5.05 -24.15 -2.58
N GLY A 254 -6.22 -24.67 -2.18
CA GLY A 254 -6.36 -25.67 -1.13
C GLY A 254 -6.54 -25.11 0.29
N PRO A 255 -6.90 -25.98 1.26
CA PRO A 255 -7.27 -25.57 2.62
C PRO A 255 -6.10 -25.04 3.44
N GLN A 256 -4.87 -25.50 3.18
CA GLN A 256 -3.67 -25.04 3.90
C GLN A 256 -3.37 -23.56 3.64
N SER A 257 -3.77 -23.04 2.48
CA SER A 257 -3.63 -21.63 2.10
C SER A 257 -4.88 -20.80 2.40
N GLY A 258 -5.92 -21.37 3.00
CA GLY A 258 -7.17 -20.66 3.31
C GLY A 258 -8.22 -20.61 2.19
N GLY A 259 -7.93 -21.19 1.02
CA GLY A 259 -8.74 -21.03 -0.18
C GLY A 259 -10.20 -21.49 -0.03
N ASN A 260 -10.45 -22.59 0.68
CA ASN A 260 -11.81 -23.07 0.94
C ASN A 260 -12.65 -22.10 1.79
N GLN A 261 -12.03 -21.46 2.80
CA GLN A 261 -12.70 -20.46 3.63
C GLN A 261 -13.01 -19.21 2.79
N THR A 262 -12.04 -18.72 2.04
CA THR A 262 -12.21 -17.52 1.20
C THR A 262 -13.26 -17.75 0.12
N ALA A 263 -13.26 -18.92 -0.53
CA ALA A 263 -14.28 -19.29 -1.51
C ALA A 263 -15.70 -19.31 -0.91
N SER A 264 -15.87 -19.70 0.35
CA SER A 264 -17.20 -19.73 0.99
C SER A 264 -17.72 -18.34 1.36
N LEU A 265 -16.84 -17.33 1.42
CA LEU A 265 -17.22 -15.94 1.69
C LEU A 265 -17.77 -15.20 0.46
N PHE A 266 -17.52 -15.66 -0.76
CA PHE A 266 -17.95 -14.97 -1.99
C PHE A 266 -19.47 -14.70 -2.04
N PRO A 267 -20.35 -15.67 -1.79
CA PRO A 267 -21.80 -15.42 -1.79
C PRO A 267 -22.22 -14.38 -0.74
N LYS A 268 -21.61 -14.43 0.45
CA LYS A 268 -21.90 -13.51 1.56
C LYS A 268 -21.44 -12.08 1.26
N LEU A 269 -20.24 -11.93 0.70
CA LEU A 269 -19.57 -10.64 0.59
C LEU A 269 -19.78 -9.96 -0.76
N GLN A 270 -19.72 -10.70 -1.88
CA GLN A 270 -19.92 -10.12 -3.21
C GLN A 270 -21.39 -10.03 -3.61
N GLY A 271 -22.25 -10.95 -3.16
CA GLY A 271 -23.68 -10.94 -3.49
C GLY A 271 -24.36 -9.60 -3.13
N PRO A 272 -24.34 -9.20 -1.85
CA PRO A 272 -24.89 -7.91 -1.40
C PRO A 272 -24.07 -6.69 -1.84
N TRP A 273 -22.82 -6.88 -2.27
CA TRP A 273 -21.92 -5.78 -2.65
C TRP A 273 -22.50 -4.93 -3.78
N VAL A 274 -23.14 -5.56 -4.75
CA VAL A 274 -23.75 -4.84 -5.88
C VAL A 274 -24.91 -3.96 -5.43
N GLU A 275 -25.63 -4.37 -4.39
CA GLU A 275 -26.80 -3.63 -3.91
C GLU A 275 -26.43 -2.24 -3.38
N VAL A 276 -25.18 -2.05 -2.95
CA VAL A 276 -24.68 -0.77 -2.42
C VAL A 276 -23.93 0.06 -3.48
N GLN A 277 -23.82 -0.43 -4.72
CA GLN A 277 -23.16 0.27 -5.84
C GLN A 277 -24.05 1.39 -6.40
N HIS A 278 -24.35 2.38 -5.57
CA HIS A 278 -25.07 3.60 -5.92
C HIS A 278 -24.75 4.70 -4.91
N PRO A 279 -24.97 5.99 -5.23
CA PRO A 279 -24.57 7.08 -4.35
C PRO A 279 -25.40 7.05 -3.06
N PRO A 280 -24.75 7.19 -1.88
CA PRO A 280 -25.48 7.35 -0.63
C PRO A 280 -26.23 8.69 -0.62
N LYS A 281 -27.51 8.66 -0.21
CA LYS A 281 -28.27 9.89 -0.03
C LYS A 281 -27.61 10.79 1.01
N ASN A 282 -27.64 12.10 0.76
CA ASN A 282 -27.05 13.14 1.59
C ASN A 282 -25.53 13.02 1.79
N VAL A 283 -24.84 12.41 0.83
CA VAL A 283 -23.38 12.37 0.77
C VAL A 283 -22.94 12.78 -0.64
N PRO A 284 -22.80 14.09 -0.91
CA PRO A 284 -22.18 14.56 -2.15
C PRO A 284 -20.79 13.93 -2.30
N MET A 285 -20.54 13.29 -3.43
CA MET A 285 -19.36 12.49 -3.68
C MET A 285 -18.54 13.05 -4.84
N GLN A 286 -17.23 13.08 -4.65
CA GLN A 286 -16.21 13.37 -5.64
C GLN A 286 -15.49 12.06 -5.96
N ASN A 287 -15.74 11.47 -7.13
CA ASN A 287 -15.11 10.24 -7.61
C ASN A 287 -13.86 10.60 -8.43
N TRP A 288 -12.67 10.42 -7.86
CA TRP A 288 -11.41 10.82 -8.47
C TRP A 288 -10.54 9.61 -8.77
N TYR A 289 -10.12 9.45 -10.03
CA TYR A 289 -9.32 8.30 -10.42
C TYR A 289 -8.34 8.63 -11.55
N SER A 290 -7.39 7.73 -11.77
CA SER A 290 -6.35 7.86 -12.79
C SER A 290 -6.58 6.95 -14.01
N THR A 291 -6.02 7.34 -15.15
CA THR A 291 -6.05 6.62 -16.42
C THR A 291 -4.66 6.64 -17.06
N GLY A 292 -4.43 5.80 -18.07
CA GLY A 292 -3.21 5.79 -18.86
C GLY A 292 -2.03 5.07 -18.20
N VAL A 293 -2.23 4.44 -17.03
CA VAL A 293 -1.19 3.66 -16.36
C VAL A 293 -1.37 2.18 -16.67
N LYS A 294 -0.28 1.58 -17.17
CA LYS A 294 -0.22 0.16 -17.54
C LYS A 294 -0.59 -0.71 -16.34
N THR A 295 -1.77 -1.31 -16.38
CA THR A 295 -2.35 -2.10 -15.29
C THR A 295 -2.49 -3.55 -15.75
N ALA A 296 -2.24 -4.52 -14.87
CA ALA A 296 -2.48 -5.92 -15.22
C ALA A 296 -3.94 -6.09 -15.67
N ASP A 297 -4.20 -7.07 -16.52
CA ASP A 297 -5.55 -7.32 -17.05
C ASP A 297 -5.92 -8.80 -17.06
N SER A 298 -4.94 -9.66 -17.36
CA SER A 298 -5.07 -11.10 -17.20
C SER A 298 -3.71 -11.76 -16.98
N PHE A 299 -3.74 -12.97 -16.44
CA PHE A 299 -2.57 -13.77 -16.12
C PHE A 299 -2.56 -15.06 -16.91
N VAL A 300 -1.40 -15.43 -17.45
CA VAL A 300 -1.19 -16.70 -18.15
C VAL A 300 -0.29 -17.58 -17.28
N PHE A 301 -0.69 -18.83 -17.11
CA PHE A 301 0.08 -19.87 -16.45
C PHE A 301 0.39 -20.99 -17.45
N ASP A 302 1.56 -21.59 -17.31
CA ASP A 302 2.00 -22.74 -18.12
C ASP A 302 1.48 -24.09 -17.60
N THR A 303 0.81 -24.09 -16.45
CA THR A 303 0.17 -25.28 -15.87
C THR A 303 -1.24 -24.97 -15.39
N ASP A 304 -2.10 -25.99 -15.40
CA ASP A 304 -3.46 -25.89 -14.89
C ASP A 304 -3.54 -25.71 -13.37
N LEU A 305 -4.64 -25.12 -12.91
CA LEU A 305 -4.90 -24.93 -11.49
C LEU A 305 -5.27 -26.27 -10.84
N THR A 306 -4.34 -26.86 -10.10
CA THR A 306 -4.54 -28.12 -9.35
C THR A 306 -4.54 -27.86 -7.84
N VAL A 307 -4.97 -28.85 -7.05
CA VAL A 307 -4.94 -28.75 -5.57
C VAL A 307 -3.51 -28.40 -5.09
N GLY A 308 -3.39 -27.34 -4.28
CA GLY A 308 -2.11 -26.81 -3.81
C GLY A 308 -1.42 -25.86 -4.81
N PHE A 309 -2.15 -25.27 -5.75
CA PHE A 309 -1.56 -24.38 -6.76
C PHE A 309 -0.84 -23.19 -6.13
N ASP A 310 0.45 -23.04 -6.45
CA ASP A 310 1.27 -21.93 -5.97
C ASP A 310 2.41 -21.59 -6.95
N LYS A 311 2.08 -20.84 -8.00
CA LYS A 311 3.05 -20.43 -9.02
C LYS A 311 2.80 -19.00 -9.46
N ALA A 312 3.88 -18.27 -9.74
CA ALA A 312 3.79 -16.98 -10.41
C ALA A 312 3.32 -17.13 -11.87
N PRO A 313 2.62 -16.14 -12.45
CA PRO A 313 2.23 -16.18 -13.85
C PRO A 313 3.46 -16.13 -14.77
N THR A 314 3.43 -16.90 -15.85
CA THR A 314 4.49 -16.87 -16.88
C THR A 314 4.39 -15.64 -17.78
N LYS A 315 3.19 -15.06 -17.87
CA LYS A 315 2.95 -13.80 -18.57
C LYS A 315 1.81 -13.03 -17.93
N THR A 316 1.98 -11.72 -17.83
CA THR A 316 0.92 -10.76 -17.50
C THR A 316 0.53 -10.01 -18.77
N VAL A 317 -0.76 -10.00 -19.10
CA VAL A 317 -1.34 -9.12 -20.11
C VAL A 317 -1.76 -7.84 -19.41
N TYR A 318 -1.56 -6.70 -20.07
CA TYR A 318 -1.82 -5.39 -19.49
C TYR A 318 -2.88 -4.63 -20.28
N GLY A 319 -3.67 -3.85 -19.56
CA GLY A 319 -4.65 -2.90 -20.06
C GLY A 319 -4.48 -1.54 -19.37
N ASP A 320 -5.56 -0.76 -19.40
CA ASP A 320 -5.60 0.58 -18.81
C ASP A 320 -6.11 0.56 -17.36
N GLY A 321 -5.67 1.54 -16.58
CA GLY A 321 -6.00 1.74 -15.17
C GLY A 321 -5.03 2.71 -14.50
N ASP A 322 -4.79 2.51 -13.21
CA ASP A 322 -3.89 3.31 -12.38
C ASP A 322 -2.61 2.56 -11.96
N GLY A 323 -2.36 1.37 -12.51
CA GLY A 323 -1.24 0.49 -12.17
C GLY A 323 -1.63 -0.67 -11.25
N LEU A 324 -2.76 -0.57 -10.55
CA LEU A 324 -3.26 -1.61 -9.62
C LEU A 324 -4.72 -1.98 -9.91
N VAL A 325 -5.58 -0.99 -10.12
CA VAL A 325 -7.02 -1.16 -10.39
C VAL A 325 -7.29 -0.91 -11.86
N ASN A 326 -7.98 -1.87 -12.50
CA ASN A 326 -8.39 -1.75 -13.90
C ASN A 326 -9.32 -0.54 -14.08
N LEU A 327 -9.15 0.18 -15.19
CA LEU A 327 -10.00 1.32 -15.55
C LEU A 327 -11.50 0.96 -15.52
N LEU A 328 -11.85 -0.25 -15.95
CA LEU A 328 -13.22 -0.78 -15.88
C LEU A 328 -13.84 -0.61 -14.50
N SER A 329 -13.07 -0.89 -13.44
CA SER A 329 -13.55 -0.80 -12.06
C SER A 329 -13.56 0.65 -11.56
N LEU A 330 -12.51 1.43 -11.88
CA LEU A 330 -12.38 2.84 -11.48
C LEU A 330 -13.54 3.70 -12.02
N LYS A 331 -13.93 3.48 -13.29
CA LYS A 331 -14.99 4.23 -13.96
C LYS A 331 -16.40 3.71 -13.69
N GLN A 332 -16.56 2.63 -12.91
CA GLN A 332 -17.86 1.99 -12.72
C GLN A 332 -18.93 2.94 -12.16
N VAL A 333 -18.51 3.90 -11.34
CA VAL A 333 -19.40 4.94 -10.81
C VAL A 333 -20.09 5.71 -11.93
N GLU A 334 -19.41 5.97 -13.05
CA GLU A 334 -20.00 6.68 -14.19
C GLU A 334 -20.98 5.79 -14.99
N ASP A 335 -20.70 4.49 -15.06
CA ASP A 335 -21.42 3.55 -15.91
C ASP A 335 -22.68 2.97 -15.22
N VAL A 336 -22.61 2.73 -13.90
CA VAL A 336 -23.64 1.97 -13.17
C VAL A 336 -24.41 2.79 -12.16
N TRP A 337 -23.80 3.84 -11.60
CA TRP A 337 -24.55 4.67 -10.68
C TRP A 337 -25.48 5.55 -11.52
N PRO A 338 -26.79 5.63 -11.18
CA PRO A 338 -27.69 6.54 -11.87
C PRO A 338 -27.08 7.93 -11.89
N GLN A 339 -27.13 8.64 -13.03
CA GLN A 339 -26.64 10.02 -13.09
C GLN A 339 -27.26 10.81 -11.95
N SER A 340 -26.43 11.13 -10.96
CA SER A 340 -26.84 11.74 -9.72
C SER A 340 -26.18 13.11 -9.68
N PRO A 341 -26.92 14.19 -9.42
CA PRO A 341 -26.31 15.49 -9.19
C PRO A 341 -25.40 15.49 -7.95
N SER A 342 -25.47 14.44 -7.13
CA SER A 342 -24.64 14.26 -5.94
C SER A 342 -23.31 13.57 -6.24
N VAL A 343 -22.99 13.21 -7.49
CA VAL A 343 -21.71 12.56 -7.85
C VAL A 343 -21.04 13.35 -8.94
N GLU A 344 -19.84 13.83 -8.66
CA GLU A 344 -18.97 14.49 -9.63
C GLU A 344 -17.71 13.64 -9.83
N THR A 345 -17.30 13.48 -11.08
CA THR A 345 -16.11 12.69 -11.42
C THR A 345 -15.01 13.61 -11.94
N GLN A 346 -13.78 13.40 -11.47
CA GLN A 346 -12.59 14.03 -12.03
C GLN A 346 -11.53 12.98 -12.36
N ILE A 347 -10.96 13.08 -13.56
CA ILE A 347 -9.98 12.13 -14.07
C ILE A 347 -8.60 12.79 -14.05
N PHE A 348 -7.61 12.10 -13.49
CA PHE A 348 -6.23 12.56 -13.38
C PHE A 348 -5.30 11.62 -14.16
N PRO A 349 -5.09 11.83 -15.46
CA PRO A 349 -4.30 10.91 -16.27
C PRO A 349 -2.85 10.81 -15.81
N ASN A 350 -2.28 9.63 -15.97
CA ASN A 350 -0.88 9.27 -15.74
C ASN A 350 -0.41 9.40 -14.27
N CYS A 351 -1.30 9.20 -13.30
CA CYS A 351 -0.94 9.02 -11.88
C CYS A 351 -0.93 7.53 -11.53
N SER A 352 0.12 7.02 -10.86
CA SER A 352 0.01 5.67 -10.27
C SER A 352 -1.06 5.65 -9.17
N HIS A 353 -1.53 4.45 -8.82
CA HIS A 353 -2.55 4.22 -7.81
C HIS A 353 -2.23 4.98 -6.52
N PHE A 354 -1.01 4.85 -6.01
CA PHE A 354 -0.53 5.58 -4.83
C PHE A 354 -0.06 7.00 -5.15
N GLY A 355 0.47 7.22 -6.35
CA GLY A 355 0.92 8.54 -6.81
C GLY A 355 -0.17 9.61 -6.75
N ILE A 356 -1.45 9.21 -6.88
CA ILE A 356 -2.60 10.11 -6.78
C ILE A 356 -2.63 10.91 -5.48
N LEU A 357 -2.15 10.35 -4.36
CA LEU A 357 -2.13 11.00 -3.04
C LEU A 357 -1.17 12.19 -2.96
N SER A 358 -0.23 12.27 -3.89
CA SER A 358 0.80 13.32 -3.92
C SER A 358 0.88 14.08 -5.24
N ASP A 359 -0.01 13.78 -6.20
CA ASP A 359 -0.07 14.48 -7.48
C ASP A 359 -0.55 15.92 -7.26
N LYS A 360 0.20 16.88 -7.80
CA LYS A 360 -0.07 18.31 -7.60
C LYS A 360 -1.45 18.75 -8.11
N ARG A 361 -1.96 18.11 -9.16
CA ARG A 361 -3.29 18.42 -9.72
C ARG A 361 -4.39 17.94 -8.78
N VAL A 362 -4.22 16.75 -8.20
CA VAL A 362 -5.14 16.17 -7.22
C VAL A 362 -5.15 17.02 -5.95
N LEU A 363 -3.97 17.38 -5.45
CA LEU A 363 -3.82 18.24 -4.28
C LEU A 363 -4.46 19.63 -4.49
N ALA A 364 -4.27 20.23 -5.66
CA ALA A 364 -4.91 21.49 -6.02
C ALA A 364 -6.45 21.36 -6.14
N ALA A 365 -6.94 20.26 -6.72
CA ALA A 365 -8.37 19.98 -6.80
C ALA A 365 -8.99 19.78 -5.40
N LEU A 366 -8.28 19.13 -4.48
CA LEU A 366 -8.69 18.97 -3.08
C LEU A 366 -8.81 20.31 -2.36
N VAL A 367 -7.79 21.17 -2.50
CA VAL A 367 -7.84 22.53 -1.96
C VAL A 367 -9.01 23.32 -2.55
N GLY A 368 -9.21 23.23 -3.86
CA GLY A 368 -10.33 23.84 -4.56
C GLY A 368 -11.68 23.39 -4.01
N TYR A 369 -11.89 22.08 -3.88
CA TYR A 369 -13.12 21.48 -3.35
C TYR A 369 -13.40 21.91 -1.89
N LEU A 370 -12.37 21.88 -1.03
CA LEU A 370 -12.50 22.29 0.36
C LEU A 370 -12.81 23.78 0.50
N ASN A 371 -12.29 24.64 -0.40
CA ASN A 371 -12.60 26.08 -0.44
C ASN A 371 -13.96 26.41 -1.07
N SER A 372 -14.35 25.73 -2.16
CA SER A 372 -15.53 26.07 -2.97
C SER A 372 -16.86 25.66 -2.33
N SER A 373 -16.78 24.95 -1.21
CA SER A 373 -17.94 24.35 -0.59
C SER A 373 -18.76 25.27 0.30
N ASP A 374 -18.28 26.49 0.54
CA ASP A 374 -19.03 27.54 1.20
C ASP A 374 -19.14 28.70 0.21
N GLY A 375 -20.22 29.47 0.28
CA GLY A 375 -20.35 30.74 -0.42
C GLY A 375 -19.33 31.81 0.05
N LEU A 376 -18.06 31.46 0.15
CA LEU A 376 -16.92 32.35 0.30
C LEU A 376 -16.57 32.88 -1.10
N GLN A 377 -17.38 33.83 -1.56
CA GLN A 377 -17.09 34.62 -2.77
C GLN A 377 -15.89 35.56 -2.62
N ASP A 378 -15.22 35.60 -1.46
CA ASP A 378 -14.04 36.43 -1.25
C ASP A 378 -12.83 35.58 -0.83
N ALA A 379 -11.79 35.67 -1.66
CA ALA A 379 -10.50 35.02 -1.54
C ALA A 379 -9.72 35.46 -0.28
N LEU A 380 -10.13 35.00 0.90
CA LEU A 380 -9.32 35.03 2.11
C LEU A 380 -8.87 33.61 2.41
N THR A 381 -7.56 33.39 2.44
CA THR A 381 -7.00 32.09 2.82
C THR A 381 -7.37 31.79 4.29
N VAL A 382 -7.58 30.52 4.64
CA VAL A 382 -7.82 30.11 6.04
C VAL A 382 -6.72 30.63 6.97
N ARG A 383 -5.49 30.80 6.49
CA ARG A 383 -4.38 31.44 7.21
C ARG A 383 -4.66 32.91 7.59
N GLU A 384 -5.33 33.67 6.74
CA GLU A 384 -5.79 35.03 7.04
C GLU A 384 -7.01 35.03 7.96
N LEU A 385 -7.91 34.06 7.80
CA LEU A 385 -8.97 33.81 8.78
C LEU A 385 -8.36 33.50 10.15
N ARG A 386 -7.29 32.68 10.22
CA ARG A 386 -6.61 32.32 11.48
C ARG A 386 -5.96 33.51 12.17
N ARG A 387 -5.38 34.44 11.41
CA ARG A 387 -4.84 35.70 11.96
C ARG A 387 -5.95 36.65 12.44
N ARG A 388 -7.11 36.66 11.78
CA ARG A 388 -8.27 37.50 12.15
C ARG A 388 -9.09 36.91 13.30
N ALA A 389 -9.07 35.60 13.46
CA ALA A 389 -9.76 34.81 14.47
C ALA A 389 -9.10 34.82 15.86
N ALA A 390 -8.24 35.80 16.16
CA ALA A 390 -7.66 36.03 17.50
C ALA A 390 -8.76 36.43 18.52
N GLY A 391 -9.64 35.47 18.84
CA GLY A 391 -10.80 35.60 19.72
C GLY A 391 -12.06 34.81 19.32
N ALA A 392 -12.15 34.23 18.11
CA ALA A 392 -13.33 33.45 17.68
C ALA A 392 -12.92 32.16 16.94
N PRO A 393 -13.58 31.01 17.16
CA PRO A 393 -13.18 29.75 16.56
C PRO A 393 -13.36 29.77 15.02
N LEU A 394 -12.32 29.38 14.29
CA LEU A 394 -12.43 29.08 12.87
C LEU A 394 -13.30 27.85 12.70
N ARG A 395 -14.36 27.98 11.92
CA ARG A 395 -15.20 26.85 11.54
C ARG A 395 -14.59 26.16 10.32
N LEU A 396 -13.63 25.28 10.58
CA LEU A 396 -13.05 24.42 9.55
C LEU A 396 -13.70 23.05 9.61
N ARG A 397 -14.10 22.52 8.46
CA ARG A 397 -14.71 21.19 8.40
C ARG A 397 -13.70 20.13 8.75
N ALA A 398 -14.11 19.18 9.57
CA ALA A 398 -13.32 18.00 9.87
C ALA A 398 -13.02 17.21 8.58
N LEU A 399 -11.75 16.91 8.34
CA LEU A 399 -11.32 16.01 7.27
C LEU A 399 -10.97 14.65 7.86
N VAL A 400 -11.69 13.59 7.48
CA VAL A 400 -11.40 12.22 7.94
C VAL A 400 -10.79 11.39 6.81
N MET A 401 -9.57 10.90 6.97
CA MET A 401 -8.82 10.21 5.92
C MET A 401 -8.84 8.69 6.12
N HIS A 402 -8.97 7.92 5.02
CA HIS A 402 -9.18 6.47 5.01
C HIS A 402 -8.40 5.75 3.86
N HIS A 403 -7.65 4.67 4.10
CA HIS A 403 -6.85 3.96 3.07
C HIS A 403 -6.44 2.50 3.43
N MET A 404 -6.00 1.69 2.45
CA MET A 404 -5.38 0.36 2.58
C MET A 404 -3.94 0.31 2.05
N ASP A 405 -3.02 -0.12 2.91
CA ASP A 405 -1.60 -0.21 2.59
C ASP A 405 -1.26 -1.43 1.72
N VAL A 406 -0.72 -1.18 0.53
CA VAL A 406 0.20 -2.12 -0.14
C VAL A 406 1.37 -1.33 -0.73
N ASP A 407 2.61 -1.72 -0.41
CA ASP A 407 3.82 -1.03 -0.89
C ASP A 407 3.91 -1.02 -2.42
N GLU A 408 4.22 0.13 -3.02
CA GLU A 408 4.74 0.21 -4.39
C GLU A 408 6.28 0.19 -4.35
N PRO A 409 6.97 -0.65 -5.14
CA PRO A 409 8.41 -0.49 -5.30
C PRO A 409 8.69 0.79 -6.08
N ALA A 410 9.71 1.53 -5.63
CA ALA A 410 10.17 2.75 -6.28
C ALA A 410 10.35 2.54 -7.80
N SER A 411 9.60 3.30 -8.60
CA SER A 411 9.74 3.26 -10.06
C SER A 411 11.07 3.89 -10.47
N VAL A 412 12.00 3.05 -10.91
CA VAL A 412 13.28 3.45 -11.46
C VAL A 412 13.06 4.22 -12.77
N HIS A 413 13.05 5.55 -12.69
CA HIS A 413 13.13 6.42 -13.85
C HIS A 413 14.55 6.37 -14.43
N ARG A 414 14.79 5.51 -15.42
CA ARG A 414 16.01 5.61 -16.27
C ARG A 414 15.75 6.52 -17.45
N GLY A 415 15.96 7.81 -17.23
CA GLY A 415 16.12 8.82 -18.27
C GLY A 415 17.55 8.83 -18.81
N SER A 416 17.67 8.63 -20.12
CA SER A 416 18.89 8.58 -20.91
C SER A 416 19.72 9.88 -20.89
N THR A 417 20.95 9.82 -20.39
CA THR A 417 22.09 10.69 -20.79
C THR A 417 23.45 10.10 -20.35
N ALA A 418 23.49 9.28 -19.30
CA ALA A 418 24.71 8.68 -18.74
C ALA A 418 25.48 7.72 -19.67
N PHE A 419 24.82 7.14 -20.69
CA PHE A 419 25.43 6.11 -21.54
C PHE A 419 26.61 6.60 -22.41
N ARG A 420 26.78 7.92 -22.59
CA ARG A 420 27.80 8.49 -23.49
C ARG A 420 29.16 8.79 -22.85
N ARG A 421 29.34 8.73 -21.52
CA ARG A 421 30.63 9.07 -20.86
C ARG A 421 31.42 7.84 -20.37
N ALA A 422 30.74 6.77 -19.98
CA ALA A 422 31.40 5.55 -19.50
C ALA A 422 32.26 4.83 -20.57
N GLN A 423 32.01 5.08 -21.87
CA GLN A 423 32.87 4.58 -22.97
C GLN A 423 34.27 5.21 -23.00
N ALA A 424 34.54 6.28 -22.25
CA ALA A 424 35.83 6.98 -22.30
C ALA A 424 36.98 6.19 -21.65
N MET A 425 36.79 5.54 -20.49
CA MET A 425 37.90 4.84 -19.78
C MET A 425 38.41 3.59 -20.51
N GLU A 426 37.52 2.85 -21.18
CA GLU A 426 37.91 1.71 -22.02
C GLU A 426 38.73 2.14 -23.26
N SER A 427 38.75 3.44 -23.59
CA SER A 427 39.58 3.98 -24.67
C SER A 427 40.90 4.59 -24.18
N TRP A 428 41.12 4.68 -22.87
CA TRP A 428 42.34 5.29 -22.33
C TRP A 428 43.59 4.47 -22.66
N PRO A 429 44.72 5.12 -22.99
CA PRO A 429 46.03 4.49 -22.98
C PRO A 429 46.32 3.75 -21.67
N MET A 430 47.07 2.65 -21.75
CA MET A 430 47.30 1.74 -20.61
C MET A 430 48.02 2.45 -19.45
N GLU A 431 48.89 3.41 -19.73
CA GLU A 431 49.55 4.23 -18.73
C GLU A 431 48.56 5.03 -17.86
N HIS A 432 47.45 5.49 -18.43
CA HIS A 432 46.42 6.24 -17.70
C HIS A 432 45.47 5.34 -16.92
N ARG A 433 45.28 4.08 -17.35
CA ARG A 433 44.49 3.10 -16.59
C ARG A 433 45.24 2.53 -15.38
N LYS A 434 46.56 2.68 -15.33
CA LYS A 434 47.41 2.32 -14.19
C LYS A 434 47.64 3.47 -13.19
N ASP A 435 47.25 4.69 -13.55
CA ASP A 435 47.37 5.86 -12.68
C ASP A 435 46.22 5.88 -11.67
N ARG A 436 46.52 5.46 -10.43
CA ARG A 436 45.55 5.40 -9.33
C ARG A 436 44.82 6.72 -9.09
N PHE A 437 45.50 7.86 -9.21
CA PHE A 437 44.89 9.17 -8.96
C PHE A 437 43.82 9.49 -10.00
N ARG A 438 44.14 9.24 -11.29
CA ARG A 438 43.19 9.43 -12.39
C ARG A 438 42.01 8.46 -12.32
N VAL A 439 42.25 7.22 -11.89
CA VAL A 439 41.18 6.21 -11.71
C VAL A 439 40.20 6.66 -10.61
N ILE A 440 40.70 7.14 -9.46
CA ILE A 440 39.85 7.65 -8.38
C ILE A 440 39.01 8.84 -8.85
N GLU A 441 39.61 9.80 -9.54
CA GLU A 441 38.91 10.98 -10.05
C GLU A 441 37.80 10.59 -11.04
N ALA A 442 38.09 9.67 -11.96
CA ALA A 442 37.12 9.20 -12.94
C ALA A 442 35.95 8.44 -12.31
N VAL A 443 36.24 7.54 -11.36
CA VAL A 443 35.21 6.74 -10.66
C VAL A 443 34.34 7.62 -9.76
N ARG A 444 34.88 8.68 -9.16
CA ARG A 444 34.08 9.65 -8.38
C ARG A 444 33.09 10.44 -9.23
N GLN A 445 33.48 10.81 -10.46
CA GLN A 445 32.60 11.54 -11.37
C GLN A 445 31.58 10.62 -12.07
N GLU A 446 31.97 9.37 -12.34
CA GLU A 446 31.14 8.35 -12.97
C GLU A 446 31.32 7.00 -12.25
N PRO A 447 30.51 6.72 -11.22
CA PRO A 447 30.61 5.49 -10.42
C PRO A 447 30.54 4.19 -11.23
N GLN A 448 29.81 4.18 -12.36
CA GLN A 448 29.72 3.00 -13.22
C GLN A 448 31.02 2.72 -13.98
N ALA A 449 31.99 3.64 -13.98
CA ALA A 449 33.27 3.46 -14.64
C ALA A 449 34.14 2.40 -13.96
N LEU A 450 33.85 2.04 -12.70
CA LEU A 450 34.51 0.96 -11.96
C LEU A 450 34.55 -0.37 -12.73
N ARG A 451 33.55 -0.65 -13.58
CA ARG A 451 33.48 -1.86 -14.42
C ARG A 451 34.60 -1.98 -15.45
N TYR A 452 35.26 -0.88 -15.78
CA TYR A 452 36.33 -0.80 -16.79
C TYR A 452 37.72 -0.68 -16.17
N CYS A 453 37.80 -0.54 -14.84
CA CYS A 453 39.06 -0.48 -14.13
C CYS A 453 39.79 -1.84 -14.16
N LEU A 454 41.11 -1.81 -14.03
CA LEU A 454 41.91 -3.02 -13.85
C LEU A 454 41.47 -3.75 -12.55
N PRO A 455 41.61 -5.09 -12.47
CA PRO A 455 41.19 -5.86 -11.30
C PRO A 455 41.79 -5.34 -9.98
N GLU A 456 43.03 -4.85 -10.01
CA GLU A 456 43.69 -4.22 -8.86
C GLU A 456 42.94 -3.01 -8.29
N PHE A 457 42.21 -2.24 -9.12
CA PHE A 457 41.39 -1.12 -8.69
C PHE A 457 39.94 -1.50 -8.37
N GLN A 458 39.44 -2.61 -8.93
CA GLN A 458 38.18 -3.22 -8.49
C GLN A 458 38.31 -3.89 -7.11
N ASP A 459 39.55 -4.15 -6.68
CA ASP A 459 39.89 -4.67 -5.36
C ASP A 459 40.55 -3.60 -4.46
N ASP A 460 40.61 -2.33 -4.87
CA ASP A 460 41.12 -1.21 -4.07
C ASP A 460 39.99 -0.60 -3.22
N ASP A 461 40.14 -0.66 -1.90
CA ASP A 461 39.15 -0.19 -0.93
C ASP A 461 38.73 1.28 -1.14
N GLU A 462 39.65 2.18 -1.46
CA GLU A 462 39.37 3.62 -1.61
C GLU A 462 38.65 3.91 -2.94
N VAL A 463 39.09 3.26 -4.02
CA VAL A 463 38.46 3.40 -5.34
C VAL A 463 37.03 2.89 -5.30
N VAL A 464 36.81 1.70 -4.73
CA VAL A 464 35.49 1.07 -4.67
C VAL A 464 34.57 1.83 -3.71
N ARG A 465 35.04 2.23 -2.53
CA ARG A 465 34.21 3.02 -1.60
C ARG A 465 33.82 4.36 -2.21
N GLY A 466 34.74 5.03 -2.91
CA GLY A 466 34.42 6.25 -3.66
C GLY A 466 33.35 6.04 -4.75
N ALA A 467 33.39 4.89 -5.44
CA ALA A 467 32.36 4.51 -6.40
C ALA A 467 31.00 4.29 -5.71
N VAL A 468 30.97 3.51 -4.63
CA VAL A 468 29.78 3.17 -3.86
C VAL A 468 29.11 4.43 -3.29
N GLN A 469 29.90 5.36 -2.75
CA GLN A 469 29.42 6.65 -2.25
C GLN A 469 28.75 7.50 -3.34
N GLY A 470 29.25 7.45 -4.58
CA GLY A 470 28.64 8.15 -5.71
C GLY A 470 27.42 7.42 -6.30
N ALA A 471 27.42 6.08 -6.28
CA ALA A 471 26.28 5.24 -6.62
C ALA A 471 26.41 3.85 -5.98
N ALA A 472 25.54 3.55 -5.02
CA ALA A 472 25.57 2.30 -4.25
C ALA A 472 25.60 1.02 -5.11
N LEU A 473 24.91 1.01 -6.26
CA LEU A 473 24.91 -0.11 -7.20
C LEU A 473 26.26 -0.36 -7.88
N ALA A 474 27.27 0.50 -7.69
CA ALA A 474 28.64 0.27 -8.14
C ALA A 474 29.31 -0.91 -7.41
N LEU A 475 28.78 -1.30 -6.23
CA LEU A 475 29.22 -2.49 -5.48
C LEU A 475 29.29 -3.77 -6.35
N LYS A 476 28.43 -3.88 -7.38
CA LYS A 476 28.43 -5.01 -8.32
C LYS A 476 29.72 -5.20 -9.11
N PHE A 477 30.55 -4.16 -9.21
CA PHE A 477 31.83 -4.18 -9.92
C PHE A 477 33.03 -4.36 -8.99
N ALA A 478 32.80 -4.39 -7.67
CA ALA A 478 33.85 -4.65 -6.71
C ALA A 478 34.29 -6.12 -6.74
N SER A 479 35.51 -6.37 -6.28
CA SER A 479 36.06 -7.71 -6.15
C SER A 479 35.19 -8.61 -5.25
N PRO A 480 35.28 -9.95 -5.36
CA PRO A 480 34.63 -10.85 -4.40
C PRO A 480 35.00 -10.56 -2.94
N ARG A 481 36.25 -10.13 -2.68
CA ARG A 481 36.74 -9.78 -1.35
C ARG A 481 35.97 -8.58 -0.79
N LEU A 482 35.84 -7.51 -1.57
CA LEU A 482 35.14 -6.28 -1.16
C LEU A 482 33.62 -6.43 -1.13
N ARG A 483 33.05 -7.28 -1.98
CA ARG A 483 31.63 -7.68 -1.87
C ARG A 483 31.35 -8.50 -0.61
N ASN A 484 32.38 -9.06 0.02
CA ASN A 484 32.31 -9.74 1.32
C ASN A 484 32.78 -8.84 2.48
N ASP A 485 33.07 -7.57 2.24
CA ASP A 485 33.40 -6.61 3.31
C ASP A 485 32.10 -6.07 3.92
N ARG A 486 31.81 -6.48 5.16
CA ARG A 486 30.59 -6.07 5.86
C ARG A 486 30.46 -4.56 5.96
N ALA A 487 31.53 -3.82 6.26
CA ALA A 487 31.45 -2.37 6.46
C ALA A 487 31.16 -1.63 5.16
N LEU A 488 31.79 -2.04 4.05
CA LEU A 488 31.51 -1.48 2.72
C LEU A 488 30.09 -1.81 2.25
N VAL A 489 29.63 -3.05 2.51
CA VAL A 489 28.27 -3.48 2.17
C VAL A 489 27.22 -2.73 2.98
N THR A 490 27.42 -2.55 4.29
CA THR A 490 26.53 -1.73 5.12
C THR A 490 26.45 -0.29 4.61
N GLU A 491 27.59 0.33 4.28
CA GLU A 491 27.59 1.69 3.70
C GLU A 491 26.82 1.76 2.37
N ALA A 492 26.96 0.74 1.51
CA ALA A 492 26.20 0.66 0.26
C ALA A 492 24.69 0.53 0.50
N ILE A 493 24.30 -0.24 1.52
CA ILE A 493 22.91 -0.47 1.92
C ILE A 493 22.27 0.82 2.44
N ASP A 494 23.00 1.58 3.26
CA ASP A 494 22.53 2.87 3.80
C ASP A 494 22.25 3.90 2.70
N LEU A 495 22.95 3.80 1.58
CA LEU A 495 22.77 4.65 0.40
C LEU A 495 21.65 4.16 -0.53
N ASP A 496 21.60 2.84 -0.79
CA ASP A 496 20.54 2.17 -1.55
C ASP A 496 20.49 0.69 -1.15
N THR A 497 19.40 0.28 -0.51
CA THR A 497 19.19 -1.09 -0.03
C THR A 497 19.25 -2.11 -1.18
N SER A 498 19.00 -1.71 -2.43
CA SER A 498 19.12 -2.56 -3.62
C SER A 498 20.56 -3.03 -3.88
N SER A 499 21.57 -2.36 -3.32
CA SER A 499 22.98 -2.75 -3.45
C SER A 499 23.30 -4.09 -2.78
N LEU A 500 22.49 -4.50 -1.80
CA LEU A 500 22.59 -5.78 -1.08
C LEU A 500 22.63 -6.99 -2.01
N GLN A 501 21.98 -6.93 -3.18
CA GLN A 501 22.00 -7.99 -4.19
C GLN A 501 23.42 -8.32 -4.69
N PHE A 502 24.36 -7.39 -4.52
CA PHE A 502 25.74 -7.52 -4.95
C PHE A 502 26.70 -7.89 -3.82
N ALA A 503 26.23 -7.96 -2.58
CA ALA A 503 27.01 -8.52 -1.49
C ALA A 503 27.28 -10.02 -1.71
N SER A 504 28.30 -10.53 -1.04
CA SER A 504 28.61 -11.96 -1.01
C SER A 504 27.42 -12.77 -0.50
N GLU A 505 27.38 -14.05 -0.85
CA GLU A 505 26.36 -14.97 -0.33
C GLU A 505 26.36 -15.01 1.20
N ALA A 506 27.54 -15.10 1.82
CA ALA A 506 27.68 -15.09 3.27
C ALA A 506 27.08 -13.85 3.95
N LEU A 507 27.22 -12.66 3.35
CA LEU A 507 26.62 -11.43 3.88
C LEU A 507 25.13 -11.31 3.56
N ARG A 508 24.66 -11.84 2.42
CA ARG A 508 23.22 -11.90 2.11
C ARG A 508 22.46 -12.88 3.02
N GLU A 509 23.16 -13.86 3.59
CA GLU A 509 22.63 -14.81 4.57
C GLU A 509 22.84 -14.37 6.03
N ASP A 510 23.55 -13.26 6.25
CA ASP A 510 23.80 -12.72 7.58
C ASP A 510 22.54 -12.05 8.13
N VAL A 511 21.84 -12.76 9.00
CA VAL A 511 20.55 -12.34 9.58
C VAL A 511 20.64 -10.96 10.26
N GLU A 512 21.76 -10.65 10.91
CA GLU A 512 21.92 -9.35 11.59
C GLU A 512 22.14 -8.22 10.59
N LEU A 513 22.93 -8.43 9.55
CA LEU A 513 23.11 -7.45 8.48
C LEU A 513 21.79 -7.22 7.72
N MET A 514 21.04 -8.29 7.43
CA MET A 514 19.71 -8.18 6.83
C MET A 514 18.77 -7.38 7.74
N ARG A 515 18.79 -7.63 9.05
CA ARG A 515 17.98 -6.90 10.04
C ARG A 515 18.36 -5.42 10.12
N GLU A 516 19.65 -5.09 10.07
CA GLU A 516 20.17 -3.72 10.02
C GLU A 516 19.73 -2.99 8.74
N ALA A 517 19.92 -3.64 7.58
CA ALA A 517 19.52 -3.13 6.25
C ALA A 517 18.02 -2.83 6.13
N LEU A 518 17.22 -3.62 6.85
CA LEU A 518 15.77 -3.53 6.88
C LEU A 518 15.26 -2.51 7.92
N ASN A 519 16.08 -2.13 8.90
CA ASN A 519 15.75 -1.12 9.92
C ASN A 519 16.12 0.32 9.52
N THR A 520 17.07 0.50 8.60
CA THR A 520 17.44 1.83 8.06
C THR A 520 16.38 2.40 7.11
N SER A 521 15.46 1.55 6.64
CA SER A 521 14.16 1.94 6.07
C SER A 521 13.10 2.04 7.19
N HIS A 522 12.89 3.24 7.71
CA HIS A 522 11.82 3.52 8.69
C HIS A 522 10.42 3.20 8.11
N LEU A 523 9.89 1.99 8.34
CA LEU A 523 8.56 1.55 7.91
C LEU A 523 7.68 1.13 9.11
N PRO A 524 6.51 1.76 9.35
CA PRO A 524 5.68 1.53 10.56
C PRO A 524 4.16 1.23 10.36
N CYS A 525 3.51 0.53 11.32
CA CYS A 525 2.72 -0.70 11.05
C CYS A 525 1.79 -1.21 12.20
N LEU A 526 0.84 -2.17 11.96
CA LEU A 526 -0.04 -2.88 12.93
C LEU A 526 0.70 -3.50 14.14
N MET A 527 0.03 -3.75 15.28
CA MET A 527 0.65 -4.33 16.49
C MET A 527 -0.05 -5.58 17.07
N LEU A 528 0.72 -6.50 17.70
CA LEU A 528 0.29 -7.72 18.42
C LEU A 528 0.59 -7.63 19.93
N GLY A 529 -0.36 -7.99 20.82
CA GLY A 529 -0.20 -7.88 22.28
C GLY A 529 -1.06 -8.85 23.13
N ARG A 530 -0.99 -8.73 24.46
CA ARG A 530 -1.75 -9.48 25.50
C ARG A 530 -2.10 -8.55 26.68
N ASP A 531 -3.16 -8.83 27.45
CA ASP A 531 -3.45 -8.07 28.69
C ASP A 531 -2.75 -8.67 29.92
N ALA A 532 -2.50 -7.80 30.90
CA ALA A 532 -1.88 -8.05 32.21
C ALA A 532 -2.57 -9.12 33.06
#